data_AF-A0A821KEK7-F1
#
_entry.id   AF-A0A821KEK7-F1
#
_cell.length_a   1.000
_cell.length_b   1.000
_cell.length_c   1.000
_cell.angle_alpha   90.00
_cell.angle_beta   90.00
_cell.angle_gamma   90.00
#
_symmetry.space_group_name_H-M   'P 1'
#
loop_
_entity.id
_entity.type
_entity.pdbx_description
1 polymer ?
#
loop_
_entity_poly.entity_id
_entity_poly.type
_entity_poly.pdbx_seq_one_letter_code
_entity_poly.pdbx_strand_id
1 'polypeptide(L)'
;MTRGLKFTHLLQRLQKCSESIMYHDEINSVVQRIKQMESTTIPFQFHPIQVFDETKHVVDVIAKEYLEKATGNTHHLVPVDVLGDGNCLYHSIVVFMNNPLVTVSELRVPTIMELITNENYYQTMYSQYLGPTDIAIKAICKNYTFSELYEIAAQCNVLQCNIRSVYPKTDFH
;
A
#
# COMPACT_ATOMS: atom_id res chain seq x y z
N MET A 1 -16.55 -3.80 18.03
CA MET A 1 -15.24 -3.47 17.43
C MET A 1 -15.50 -2.99 16.00
N THR A 2 -15.03 -1.79 15.65
CA THR A 2 -15.17 -1.27 14.28
C THR A 2 -14.31 -2.09 13.30
N ARG A 3 -14.63 -2.04 12.01
CA ARG A 3 -13.83 -2.74 10.98
C ARG A 3 -12.37 -2.28 11.00
N GLY A 4 -12.11 -0.97 10.99
CA GLY A 4 -10.77 -0.41 11.10
C GLY A 4 -9.98 -0.95 12.31
N LEU A 5 -10.58 -0.97 13.50
CA LEU A 5 -9.92 -1.49 14.70
C LEU A 5 -9.58 -2.99 14.58
N LYS A 6 -10.46 -3.78 13.95
CA LYS A 6 -10.17 -5.20 13.65
C LYS A 6 -8.92 -5.31 12.77
N PHE A 7 -8.83 -4.52 11.70
CA PHE A 7 -7.68 -4.53 10.80
C PHE A 7 -6.39 -4.05 11.47
N THR A 8 -6.46 -3.05 12.35
CA THR A 8 -5.31 -2.64 13.18
C THR A 8 -4.80 -3.80 14.05
N HIS A 9 -5.69 -4.56 14.69
CA HIS A 9 -5.29 -5.74 15.48
C HIS A 9 -4.70 -6.86 14.62
N LEU A 10 -5.23 -7.07 13.40
CA LEU A 10 -4.65 -8.03 12.46
C LEU A 10 -3.25 -7.62 12.03
N LEU A 11 -3.02 -6.34 11.74
CA LEU A 11 -1.70 -5.81 11.41
C LEU A 11 -0.72 -5.98 12.58
N GLN A 12 -1.13 -5.66 13.81
CA GLN A 12 -0.31 -5.88 15.01
C GLN A 12 0.08 -7.36 15.18
N ARG A 13 -0.82 -8.28 14.84
CA ARG A 13 -0.54 -9.72 14.91
C ARG A 13 0.47 -10.14 13.83
N LEU A 14 0.30 -9.68 12.59
CA LEU A 14 1.24 -9.94 11.50
C LEU A 14 2.63 -9.37 11.82
N GLN A 15 2.69 -8.17 12.39
CA GLN A 15 3.94 -7.55 12.85
C GLN A 15 4.66 -8.44 13.86
N LYS A 16 3.96 -8.95 14.88
CA LYS A 16 4.56 -9.88 15.86
C LYS A 16 5.13 -11.13 15.20
N CYS A 17 4.42 -11.72 14.24
CA CYS A 17 4.94 -12.87 13.48
C CYS A 17 6.22 -12.52 12.69
N SER A 18 6.33 -11.29 12.18
CA SER A 18 7.52 -10.82 11.45
C SER A 18 8.79 -10.73 12.31
N GLU A 19 8.66 -10.76 13.64
CA GLU A 19 9.78 -10.72 14.59
C GLU A 19 10.32 -12.12 14.90
N SER A 20 9.59 -13.19 14.54
CA SER A 20 10.00 -14.57 14.75
C SER A 20 11.14 -15.01 13.81
N ILE A 21 11.88 -16.04 14.21
CA ILE A 21 12.84 -16.73 13.34
C ILE A 21 12.08 -17.48 12.23
N MET A 22 10.93 -18.07 12.58
CA MET A 22 10.05 -18.80 11.68
C MET A 22 8.96 -17.89 11.09
N TYR A 23 9.30 -16.62 10.84
CA TYR A 23 8.33 -15.58 10.49
C TYR A 23 7.44 -15.96 9.30
N HIS A 24 8.02 -16.62 8.29
CA HIS A 24 7.30 -16.95 7.04
C HIS A 24 6.13 -17.90 7.30
N ASP A 25 6.38 -19.01 7.99
CA ASP A 25 5.35 -19.99 8.36
C ASP A 25 4.28 -19.38 9.28
N GLU A 26 4.70 -18.55 10.24
CA GLU A 26 3.77 -17.88 11.16
C GLU A 26 2.87 -16.87 10.44
N ILE A 27 3.44 -16.03 9.58
CA ILE A 27 2.69 -15.05 8.77
C ILE A 27 1.71 -15.80 7.87
N ASN A 28 2.14 -16.84 7.16
CA ASN A 28 1.28 -17.63 6.29
C ASN A 28 0.12 -18.26 7.09
N SER A 29 0.42 -18.89 8.23
CA SER A 29 -0.60 -19.46 9.13
C SER A 29 -1.63 -18.44 9.58
N VAL A 30 -1.21 -17.23 9.95
CA VAL A 30 -2.12 -16.14 10.30
C VAL A 30 -2.95 -15.70 9.11
N VAL A 31 -2.34 -15.54 7.93
CA VAL A 31 -3.05 -15.11 6.71
C VAL A 31 -4.10 -16.12 6.29
N GLN A 32 -3.82 -17.43 6.34
CA GLN A 32 -4.83 -18.45 6.03
C GLN A 32 -6.03 -18.37 6.99
N ARG A 33 -5.80 -18.05 8.27
CA ARG A 33 -6.90 -17.83 9.22
C ARG A 33 -7.67 -16.54 8.93
N ILE A 34 -6.99 -15.46 8.51
CA ILE A 34 -7.66 -14.21 8.14
C ILE A 34 -8.57 -14.44 6.93
N LYS A 35 -8.12 -15.19 5.91
CA LYS A 35 -8.95 -15.51 4.73
C LYS A 35 -10.26 -16.23 5.05
N GLN A 36 -10.31 -16.97 6.16
CA GLN A 36 -11.52 -17.66 6.60
C GLN A 36 -12.54 -16.72 7.27
N MET A 37 -12.19 -15.45 7.50
CA MET A 37 -13.10 -14.46 8.08
C MET A 37 -13.84 -13.69 6.98
N GLU A 38 -15.16 -13.81 6.90
CA GLU A 38 -16.00 -13.14 5.88
C GLU A 38 -15.79 -11.61 5.82
N SER A 39 -15.55 -10.95 6.96
CA SER A 39 -15.39 -9.49 7.02
C SER A 39 -14.09 -8.97 6.36
N THR A 40 -13.13 -9.85 6.09
CA THR A 40 -11.82 -9.48 5.52
C THR A 40 -11.66 -9.91 4.06
N THR A 41 -12.64 -10.65 3.52
CA THR A 41 -12.65 -11.09 2.11
C THR A 41 -13.54 -10.24 1.22
N ILE A 42 -14.27 -9.27 1.78
CA ILE A 42 -15.05 -8.31 1.00
C ILE A 42 -14.08 -7.45 0.17
N PRO A 43 -14.12 -7.52 -1.17
CA PRO A 43 -13.25 -6.73 -2.03
C PRO A 43 -13.47 -5.23 -1.82
N PHE A 44 -12.42 -4.43 -1.94
CA PHE A 44 -12.58 -3.00 -1.99
C PHE A 44 -13.26 -2.60 -3.30
N GLN A 45 -14.40 -1.93 -3.20
CA GLN A 45 -14.94 -1.18 -4.33
C GLN A 45 -14.20 0.15 -4.41
N PHE A 46 -13.08 0.17 -5.13
CA PHE A 46 -12.28 1.36 -5.30
C PHE A 46 -12.72 2.14 -6.54
N HIS A 47 -13.34 3.29 -6.30
CA HIS A 47 -13.70 4.27 -7.33
C HIS A 47 -12.96 5.57 -7.02
N PRO A 48 -11.76 5.78 -7.56
CA PRO A 48 -10.92 6.90 -7.17
C PRO A 48 -11.59 8.23 -7.49
N ILE A 49 -11.49 9.19 -6.56
CA ILE A 49 -11.77 10.60 -6.85
C ILE A 49 -10.75 11.07 -7.89
N GLN A 50 -11.23 11.55 -9.03
CA GLN A 50 -10.39 12.08 -10.11
C GLN A 50 -10.35 13.61 -10.16
N VAL A 51 -11.09 14.28 -9.26
CA VAL A 51 -11.20 15.74 -9.21
C VAL A 51 -10.59 16.24 -7.90
N PHE A 52 -9.70 17.21 -8.00
CA PHE A 52 -9.14 17.87 -6.83
C PHE A 52 -10.22 18.71 -6.12
N ASP A 53 -10.33 18.56 -4.80
CA ASP A 53 -11.31 19.25 -3.96
C ASP A 53 -10.55 20.08 -2.93
N GLU A 54 -10.49 21.39 -3.12
CA GLU A 54 -9.79 22.34 -2.23
C GLU A 54 -10.33 22.35 -0.79
N THR A 55 -11.54 21.82 -0.56
CA THR A 55 -12.11 21.72 0.80
C THR A 55 -11.62 20.49 1.56
N LYS A 56 -11.04 19.51 0.86
CA LYS A 56 -10.59 18.23 1.43
C LYS A 56 -9.11 17.96 1.22
N HIS A 57 -8.54 18.49 0.14
CA HIS A 57 -7.18 18.19 -0.31
C HIS A 57 -6.31 19.43 -0.18
N VAL A 58 -5.07 19.21 0.24
CA VAL A 58 -4.03 20.22 0.28
C VAL A 58 -3.01 19.85 -0.80
N VAL A 59 -2.52 20.84 -1.55
CA VAL A 59 -1.48 20.60 -2.56
C VAL A 59 -0.14 20.39 -1.85
N ASP A 60 0.57 19.32 -2.18
CA ASP A 60 1.98 19.18 -1.81
C ASP A 60 2.81 20.09 -2.71
N VAL A 61 3.24 21.22 -2.15
CA VAL A 61 4.00 22.25 -2.88
C VAL A 61 5.35 21.74 -3.36
N ILE A 62 6.01 20.86 -2.60
CA ILE A 62 7.33 20.33 -2.94
C ILE A 62 7.21 19.30 -4.06
N ALA A 63 6.25 18.38 -3.96
CA ALA A 63 5.96 17.43 -5.03
C ALA A 63 5.51 18.14 -6.31
N LYS A 64 4.81 19.28 -6.19
CA LYS A 64 4.41 20.09 -7.34
C LYS A 64 5.62 20.69 -8.06
N GLU A 65 6.57 21.27 -7.33
CA GLU A 65 7.83 21.77 -7.91
C GLU A 65 8.60 20.66 -8.64
N TYR A 66 8.62 19.44 -8.09
CA TYR A 66 9.24 18.31 -8.78
C TYR A 66 8.46 17.88 -10.03
N LEU A 67 7.14 17.84 -9.98
CA LEU A 67 6.30 17.51 -11.14
C LEU A 67 6.44 18.53 -12.28
N GLU A 68 6.65 19.80 -11.96
CA GLU A 68 6.92 20.86 -12.94
C GLU A 68 8.24 20.63 -13.70
N LYS A 69 9.21 19.97 -13.06
CA LYS A 69 10.49 19.56 -13.67
C LYS A 69 10.41 18.21 -14.39
N ALA A 70 9.34 17.45 -14.22
CA ALA A 70 9.19 16.14 -14.83
C ALA A 70 9.10 16.24 -16.36
N THR A 71 9.90 15.44 -17.06
CA THR A 71 9.79 15.33 -18.52
C THR A 71 8.61 14.40 -18.86
N GLY A 72 7.43 14.95 -19.13
CA GLY A 72 6.25 14.16 -19.52
C GLY A 72 4.94 14.94 -19.52
N ASN A 73 3.85 14.29 -19.95
CA ASN A 73 2.50 14.86 -19.81
C ASN A 73 2.01 14.67 -18.36
N THR A 74 2.52 15.49 -17.44
CA THR A 74 2.22 15.44 -15.99
C THR A 74 1.74 16.78 -15.43
N HIS A 75 1.75 17.85 -16.23
CA HIS A 75 1.34 19.20 -15.79
C HIS A 75 -0.14 19.31 -15.39
N HIS A 76 -0.97 18.37 -15.80
CA HIS A 76 -2.38 18.29 -15.41
C HIS A 76 -2.60 17.56 -14.07
N LEU A 77 -1.56 16.95 -13.50
CA LEU A 77 -1.63 16.24 -12.22
C LEU A 77 -1.49 17.23 -11.06
N VAL A 78 -2.26 17.02 -10.00
CA VAL A 78 -2.18 17.80 -8.77
C VAL A 78 -1.70 16.87 -7.65
N PRO A 79 -0.47 17.04 -7.13
CA PRO A 79 0.01 16.22 -6.03
C PRO A 79 -0.68 16.65 -4.74
N VAL A 80 -1.22 15.68 -4.01
CA VAL A 80 -1.93 15.91 -2.75
C VAL A 80 -1.00 15.59 -1.58
N ASP A 81 -0.96 16.49 -0.60
CA ASP A 81 -0.21 16.30 0.64
C ASP A 81 -0.79 15.14 1.46
N VAL A 82 0.10 14.28 1.95
CA VAL A 82 -0.24 13.09 2.71
C VAL A 82 0.76 12.87 3.83
N LEU A 83 0.32 12.18 4.89
CA LEU A 83 1.18 11.91 6.03
C LEU A 83 2.39 11.04 5.64
N GLY A 84 3.60 11.56 5.87
CA GLY A 84 4.88 10.91 5.59
C GLY A 84 5.41 10.04 6.72
N ASP A 85 4.62 9.10 7.24
CA ASP A 85 4.98 8.26 8.42
C ASP A 85 5.42 6.83 8.06
N GLY A 86 5.74 6.57 6.79
CA GLY A 86 6.02 5.22 6.29
C GLY A 86 4.79 4.44 5.81
N ASN A 87 3.58 4.95 6.05
CA ASN A 87 2.35 4.49 5.39
C ASN A 87 1.90 5.41 4.25
N CYS A 88 2.76 6.31 3.76
CA CYS A 88 2.41 7.33 2.76
C CYS A 88 1.75 6.76 1.50
N LEU A 89 2.14 5.56 1.02
CA LEU A 89 1.46 4.86 -0.09
C LEU A 89 -0.03 4.62 0.23
N TYR A 90 -0.32 4.09 1.42
CA TYR A 90 -1.68 3.80 1.86
C TYR A 90 -2.47 5.08 2.13
N HIS A 91 -1.84 6.10 2.74
CA HIS A 91 -2.46 7.42 2.90
C HIS A 91 -2.85 8.03 1.56
N SER A 92 -1.98 7.92 0.55
CA SER A 92 -2.26 8.38 -0.81
C SER A 92 -3.50 7.72 -1.38
N ILE A 93 -3.65 6.39 -1.21
CA ILE A 93 -4.82 5.66 -1.71
C ILE A 93 -6.09 6.05 -0.95
N VAL A 94 -6.05 6.15 0.40
CA VAL A 94 -7.21 6.50 1.23
C VAL A 94 -7.79 7.85 0.82
N VAL A 95 -6.94 8.85 0.54
CA VAL A 95 -7.38 10.16 0.04
C VAL A 95 -8.24 10.02 -1.22
N PHE A 96 -7.90 9.08 -2.11
CA PHE A 96 -8.68 8.83 -3.34
C PHE A 96 -9.92 7.94 -3.15
N MET A 97 -10.12 7.24 -2.02
CA MET A 97 -11.17 6.20 -1.90
C MET A 97 -12.62 6.72 -1.77
N ASN A 98 -12.86 8.04 -1.73
CA ASN A 98 -14.18 8.65 -1.48
C ASN A 98 -14.96 8.02 -0.31
N ASN A 99 -14.25 7.44 0.66
CA ASN A 99 -14.82 6.77 1.81
C ASN A 99 -13.94 7.05 3.04
N PRO A 100 -14.33 8.00 3.89
CA PRO A 100 -13.52 8.42 5.04
C PRO A 100 -13.42 7.36 6.13
N LEU A 101 -14.17 6.25 6.03
CA LEU A 101 -14.15 5.17 7.01
C LEU A 101 -13.04 4.15 6.74
N VAL A 102 -12.44 4.15 5.54
CA VAL A 102 -11.36 3.22 5.21
C VAL A 102 -10.07 3.68 5.86
N THR A 103 -9.51 2.81 6.69
CA THR A 103 -8.24 3.06 7.36
C THR A 103 -7.03 2.55 6.56
N VAL A 104 -5.84 3.07 6.87
CA VAL A 104 -4.58 2.56 6.31
C VAL A 104 -4.40 1.05 6.59
N SER A 105 -4.73 0.59 7.80
CA SER A 105 -4.65 -0.84 8.14
C SER A 105 -5.60 -1.70 7.31
N GLU A 106 -6.77 -1.16 6.95
CA GLU A 106 -7.72 -1.83 6.07
C GLU A 106 -7.18 -2.04 4.66
N LEU A 107 -6.26 -1.19 4.18
CA LEU A 107 -5.57 -1.41 2.91
C LEU A 107 -4.32 -2.28 3.07
N ARG A 108 -3.51 -2.04 4.11
CA ARG A 108 -2.22 -2.72 4.29
C ARG A 108 -2.36 -4.22 4.54
N VAL A 109 -3.32 -4.64 5.37
CA VAL A 109 -3.50 -6.08 5.65
C VAL A 109 -3.89 -6.86 4.39
N PRO A 110 -4.85 -6.42 3.55
CA PRO A 110 -5.13 -7.08 2.28
C PRO A 110 -3.94 -7.07 1.32
N THR A 111 -3.12 -6.01 1.29
CA THR A 111 -1.86 -6.03 0.52
C THR A 111 -0.90 -7.11 1.01
N ILE A 112 -0.73 -7.26 2.33
CA ILE A 112 0.08 -8.34 2.92
C ILE A 112 -0.48 -9.70 2.52
N MET A 113 -1.80 -9.87 2.65
CA MET A 113 -2.48 -11.12 2.31
C MET A 113 -2.33 -11.45 0.82
N GLU A 114 -2.43 -10.48 -0.06
CA GLU A 114 -2.23 -10.64 -1.51
C GLU A 114 -0.79 -11.12 -1.80
N LEU A 115 0.21 -10.42 -1.24
CA LEU A 115 1.62 -10.72 -1.47
C LEU A 115 2.01 -12.14 -1.01
N ILE A 116 1.66 -12.53 0.22
CA ILE A 116 1.97 -13.88 0.76
C ILE A 116 1.16 -14.99 0.07
N THR A 117 -0.07 -14.70 -0.36
CA THR A 117 -0.91 -15.72 -1.03
C THR A 117 -0.36 -16.07 -2.39
N ASN A 118 0.13 -15.06 -3.10
CA ASN A 118 0.61 -15.17 -4.47
C ASN A 118 2.14 -15.03 -4.52
N GLU A 119 2.84 -15.38 -3.44
CA GLU A 119 4.29 -15.18 -3.29
C GLU A 119 5.08 -15.73 -4.48
N ASN A 120 4.75 -16.94 -4.94
CA ASN A 120 5.40 -17.56 -6.10
C ASN A 120 5.28 -16.72 -7.38
N TYR A 121 4.13 -16.06 -7.58
CA TYR A 121 3.93 -15.16 -8.72
C TYR A 121 4.83 -13.93 -8.58
N TYR A 122 4.82 -13.27 -7.42
CA TYR A 122 5.63 -12.07 -7.20
C TYR A 122 7.14 -12.39 -7.27
N GLN A 123 7.56 -13.50 -6.69
CA GLN A 123 8.94 -13.99 -6.75
C GLN A 123 9.36 -14.23 -8.21
N THR A 124 8.52 -14.89 -9.02
CA THR A 124 8.86 -15.17 -10.42
C THR A 124 8.93 -13.89 -11.25
N MET A 125 8.00 -12.96 -11.04
CA MET A 125 7.87 -11.78 -11.89
C MET A 125 8.84 -10.65 -11.52
N TYR A 126 9.09 -10.44 -10.23
CA TYR A 126 9.73 -9.21 -9.76
C TYR A 126 11.05 -9.41 -9.01
N SER A 127 11.39 -10.62 -8.57
CA SER A 127 12.58 -10.82 -7.72
C SER A 127 13.90 -10.44 -8.37
N GLN A 128 14.00 -10.55 -9.70
CA GLN A 128 15.17 -10.10 -10.44
C GLN A 128 15.38 -8.58 -10.39
N TYR A 129 14.33 -7.81 -10.12
CA TYR A 129 14.38 -6.34 -10.07
C TYR A 129 14.40 -5.81 -8.63
N LEU A 130 13.75 -6.50 -7.70
CA LEU A 130 13.49 -6.02 -6.34
C LEU A 130 14.20 -6.82 -5.25
N GLY A 131 14.77 -7.98 -5.61
CA GLY A 131 15.35 -8.90 -4.65
C GLY A 131 14.34 -9.88 -4.05
N PRO A 132 14.74 -10.60 -2.98
CA PRO A 132 13.97 -11.70 -2.42
C PRO A 132 12.60 -11.28 -1.86
N THR A 133 11.54 -12.03 -2.21
CA THR A 133 10.16 -11.71 -1.79
C THR A 133 9.94 -11.95 -0.29
N ASP A 134 10.66 -12.88 0.33
CA ASP A 134 10.56 -13.19 1.76
C ASP A 134 10.97 -12.00 2.64
N ILE A 135 12.00 -11.25 2.23
CA ILE A 135 12.44 -10.02 2.88
C ILE A 135 11.32 -8.97 2.80
N ALA A 136 10.71 -8.79 1.62
CA ALA A 136 9.60 -7.87 1.43
C ALA A 136 8.38 -8.25 2.28
N ILE A 137 7.99 -9.53 2.31
CA ILE A 137 6.91 -10.08 3.15
C ILE A 137 7.15 -9.79 4.64
N LYS A 138 8.39 -9.94 5.10
CA LYS A 138 8.77 -9.63 6.48
C LYS A 138 8.63 -8.13 6.77
N ALA A 139 9.10 -7.29 5.85
CA ALA A 139 9.10 -5.84 5.99
C ALA A 139 7.67 -5.26 5.98
N ILE A 140 6.83 -5.66 5.03
CA ILE A 140 5.46 -5.13 4.87
C ILE A 140 4.59 -5.37 6.12
N CYS A 141 4.84 -6.45 6.87
CA CYS A 141 4.11 -6.77 8.10
C CYS A 141 4.33 -5.77 9.24
N LYS A 142 5.43 -5.00 9.21
CA LYS A 142 5.72 -3.97 10.20
C LYS A 142 4.98 -2.68 9.84
N ASN A 143 4.14 -2.20 10.74
CA ASN A 143 3.48 -0.91 10.54
C ASN A 143 4.53 0.19 10.38
N TYR A 144 4.23 1.23 9.57
CA TYR A 144 5.14 2.35 9.31
C TYR A 144 6.43 1.99 8.54
N THR A 145 6.55 0.77 8.02
CA THR A 145 7.63 0.44 7.08
C THR A 145 7.24 0.92 5.68
N PHE A 146 8.14 1.68 5.07
CA PHE A 146 8.00 2.19 3.71
C PHE A 146 7.70 1.06 2.73
N SER A 147 6.78 1.32 1.82
CA SER A 147 6.38 0.38 0.78
C SER A 147 7.38 0.38 -0.37
N GLU A 148 7.64 -0.80 -0.92
CA GLU A 148 8.44 -1.00 -2.12
C GLU A 148 7.53 -1.32 -3.32
N LEU A 149 8.14 -1.69 -4.46
CA LEU A 149 7.37 -1.97 -5.68
C LEU A 149 6.48 -3.22 -5.54
N TYR A 150 6.83 -4.16 -4.66
CA TYR A 150 5.98 -5.32 -4.36
C TYR A 150 4.61 -4.89 -3.83
N GLU A 151 4.57 -3.94 -2.91
CA GLU A 151 3.32 -3.40 -2.35
C GLU A 151 2.51 -2.64 -3.39
N ILE A 152 3.16 -1.88 -4.28
CA ILE A 152 2.46 -1.18 -5.37
C ILE A 152 1.81 -2.20 -6.30
N ALA A 153 2.54 -3.25 -6.70
CA ALA A 153 2.02 -4.32 -7.55
C ALA A 153 0.87 -5.09 -6.87
N ALA A 154 1.01 -5.42 -5.59
CA ALA A 154 -0.05 -6.05 -4.80
C ALA A 154 -1.28 -5.15 -4.65
N GLN A 155 -1.09 -3.85 -4.47
CA GLN A 155 -2.21 -2.89 -4.40
C GLN A 155 -2.99 -2.80 -5.71
N CYS A 156 -2.35 -2.91 -6.88
CA CYS A 156 -3.06 -2.99 -8.15
C CYS A 156 -4.08 -4.15 -8.15
N ASN A 157 -3.69 -5.31 -7.59
CA ASN A 157 -4.57 -6.47 -7.48
C ASN A 157 -5.63 -6.30 -6.37
N VAL A 158 -5.27 -5.76 -5.20
CA VAL A 158 -6.24 -5.53 -4.11
C VAL A 158 -7.33 -4.53 -4.50
N LEU A 159 -6.95 -3.47 -5.20
CA LEU A 159 -7.86 -2.39 -5.63
C LEU A 159 -8.51 -2.65 -6.99
N GLN A 160 -8.05 -3.66 -7.72
CA GLN A 160 -8.46 -3.94 -9.10
C GLN A 160 -8.30 -2.71 -10.01
N CYS A 161 -7.19 -1.99 -9.88
CA CYS A 161 -6.90 -0.78 -10.64
C CYS A 161 -5.42 -0.68 -11.02
N ASN A 162 -5.14 0.14 -12.04
CA ASN A 162 -3.76 0.45 -12.40
C ASN A 162 -3.24 1.62 -11.57
N ILE A 163 -2.08 1.45 -10.93
CA ILE A 163 -1.37 2.53 -10.24
C ILE A 163 -0.23 3.00 -11.14
N ARG A 164 -0.23 4.29 -11.47
CA ARG A 164 0.86 4.93 -12.20
C ARG A 164 1.71 5.73 -11.21
N SER A 165 2.96 5.28 -11.01
CA SER A 165 3.95 6.08 -10.28
C SER A 165 4.66 7.05 -11.23
N VAL A 166 4.86 8.29 -10.79
CA VAL A 166 5.56 9.34 -11.55
C VAL A 166 6.79 9.73 -10.76
N TYR A 167 7.97 9.43 -11.30
CA TYR A 167 9.25 9.84 -10.73
C TYR A 167 9.80 11.01 -11.55
N PRO A 168 9.68 12.25 -11.06
CA PRO A 168 10.30 13.40 -11.71
C PRO A 168 11.82 13.24 -11.71
N LYS A 169 12.49 13.80 -12.73
CA LYS A 169 13.95 13.92 -12.68
C LYS A 169 14.30 14.87 -11.55
N THR A 170 14.89 14.34 -10.50
CA THR A 170 15.50 15.11 -9.43
C THR A 170 16.96 15.33 -9.80
N ASP A 171 17.42 16.58 -9.77
CA ASP A 171 18.83 16.94 -9.93
C ASP A 171 19.62 16.48 -8.69
N PHE A 172 19.78 15.17 -8.51
CA PHE A 172 20.79 14.65 -7.58
C PHE A 172 22.14 14.73 -8.31
N HIS A 173 22.78 15.89 -8.19
CA HIS A 173 24.19 16.11 -8.51
C HIS A 173 25.06 15.85 -7.28
#